data_AF-A0A138AUA5-F1
#
_entry.id   AF-A0A138AUA5-F1
#
_cell.length_a   1.000
_cell.length_b   1.000
_cell.length_c   1.000
_cell.angle_alpha   90.00
_cell.angle_beta   90.00
_cell.angle_gamma   90.00
#
_symmetry.space_group_name_H-M   'P 1'
#
loop_
_entity.id
_entity.type
_entity.pdbx_description
1 polymer ?
#
loop_
_entity_poly.entity_id
_entity_poly.type
_entity_poly.pdbx_seq_one_letter_code
_entity_poly.pdbx_strand_id
1 'polypeptide(L)'
;MNIFARPLVRTGLIAALALVIGVLLALTFTPQRSAGVPPPATLEQRSVDSVCSQVITGFGGEVWATPLGESQLRRVDRDQLGVTGCRTDPSR
;
A
#
# COMPACT_ATOMS: atom_id res chain seq x y z
N MET A 1 -16.13 -21.27 49.28
CA MET A 1 -14.78 -21.81 49.02
C MET A 1 -14.37 -21.38 47.61
N ASN A 2 -13.58 -20.29 47.48
CA ASN A 2 -13.34 -19.63 46.20
C ASN A 2 -12.38 -20.46 45.33
N ILE A 3 -12.91 -21.13 44.31
CA ILE A 3 -12.17 -21.94 43.33
C ILE A 3 -11.06 -21.13 42.62
N PHE A 4 -11.25 -19.82 42.46
CA PHE A 4 -10.28 -18.89 41.87
C PHE A 4 -9.03 -18.63 42.71
N ALA A 5 -9.03 -18.98 44.00
CA ALA A 5 -7.86 -18.82 44.88
C ALA A 5 -6.89 -20.02 44.82
N ARG A 6 -7.26 -21.10 44.11
CA ARG A 6 -6.36 -22.23 43.89
C ARG A 6 -5.22 -21.80 42.97
N PRO A 7 -3.95 -22.03 43.33
CA PRO A 7 -2.80 -21.53 42.57
C PRO A 7 -2.83 -22.01 41.11
N LEU A 8 -3.21 -23.27 40.88
CA LEU A 8 -3.38 -23.87 39.56
C LEU A 8 -4.41 -23.13 38.66
N VAL A 9 -5.55 -22.74 39.23
CA VAL A 9 -6.61 -22.04 38.49
C VAL A 9 -6.15 -20.64 38.12
N ARG A 10 -5.48 -19.95 39.05
CA ARG A 10 -4.92 -18.61 38.82
C ARG A 10 -3.85 -18.60 37.74
N THR A 11 -2.92 -19.56 37.75
CA THR A 11 -1.89 -19.68 36.71
C THR A 11 -2.49 -19.98 35.34
N GLY A 12 -3.49 -20.86 35.26
CA GLY A 12 -4.17 -21.16 34.00
C GLY A 12 -4.86 -19.94 33.41
N LEU A 13 -5.52 -19.13 34.25
CA LEU A 13 -6.21 -17.92 33.83
C LEU A 13 -5.25 -16.85 33.32
N ILE A 14 -4.09 -16.68 33.97
CA ILE A 14 -3.04 -15.75 33.54
C ILE A 14 -2.45 -16.20 32.20
N ALA A 15 -2.15 -17.48 32.03
CA ALA A 15 -1.59 -18.01 30.79
C ALA A 15 -2.57 -17.86 29.61
N ALA A 16 -3.86 -18.14 29.83
CA ALA A 16 -4.89 -17.94 28.82
C ALA A 16 -5.01 -16.46 28.41
N LEU A 17 -5.00 -15.54 29.39
CA LEU A 17 -5.05 -14.11 29.12
C LEU A 17 -3.83 -13.63 28.31
N ALA A 18 -2.62 -14.08 28.69
CA ALA A 18 -1.39 -13.73 27.99
C ALA A 18 -1.41 -14.22 26.53
N LEU A 19 -1.95 -15.42 26.29
CA LEU A 19 -2.08 -15.98 24.94
C LEU A 19 -3.05 -15.17 24.08
N VAL A 20 -4.21 -14.81 24.63
CA VAL A 20 -5.20 -13.96 23.93
C VAL A 20 -4.60 -12.60 23.57
N ILE A 21 -3.91 -11.95 24.51
CA ILE A 21 -3.24 -10.66 24.26
C ILE A 21 -2.17 -10.83 23.17
N GLY A 22 -1.33 -11.87 23.25
CA GLY A 22 -0.30 -12.13 22.25
C GLY A 22 -0.88 -12.33 20.84
N VAL A 23 -1.98 -13.07 20.72
CA VAL A 23 -2.69 -13.27 19.45
C VAL A 23 -3.26 -11.96 18.93
N LEU A 24 -3.91 -11.16 19.78
CA LEU A 24 -4.47 -9.86 19.38
C LEU A 24 -3.38 -8.92 18.88
N LEU A 25 -2.25 -8.83 19.60
CA LEU A 25 -1.10 -8.02 19.18
C LEU A 25 -0.53 -8.52 17.84
N ALA A 26 -0.40 -9.83 17.67
CA ALA A 26 0.05 -10.38 16.39
C ALA A 26 -0.90 -9.97 15.26
N LEU A 27 -2.21 -10.06 15.46
CA LEU A 27 -3.21 -9.66 14.45
C LEU A 27 -3.22 -8.16 14.16
N THR A 28 -2.94 -7.30 15.14
CA THR A 28 -2.89 -5.85 14.92
C THR A 28 -1.62 -5.39 14.22
N PHE A 29 -0.49 -6.04 14.51
CA PHE A 29 0.83 -5.61 14.01
C PHE A 29 1.29 -6.39 12.78
N THR A 30 0.73 -7.57 12.50
CA THR A 30 0.98 -8.25 11.22
C THR A 30 -0.01 -7.72 10.19
N PRO A 31 0.44 -6.97 9.17
CA PRO A 31 -0.42 -6.60 8.08
C PRO A 31 -0.93 -7.89 7.43
N GLN A 32 -2.23 -8.13 7.52
CA GLN A 32 -2.88 -9.15 6.72
C GLN A 32 -2.52 -8.80 5.27
N ARG A 33 -1.78 -9.68 4.58
CA ARG A 33 -1.56 -9.51 3.15
C ARG A 33 -2.93 -9.61 2.50
N SER A 34 -3.58 -8.47 2.30
CA SER A 34 -4.80 -8.38 1.52
C SER A 34 -4.47 -8.90 0.13
N ALA A 35 -4.86 -10.14 -0.15
CA ALA A 35 -4.81 -10.72 -1.48
C ALA A 35 -5.76 -9.90 -2.36
N GLY A 36 -5.25 -8.83 -2.96
CA GLY A 36 -6.05 -7.86 -3.70
C GLY A 36 -5.63 -6.41 -3.57
N VAL A 37 -4.71 -6.04 -2.67
CA VAL A 37 -4.09 -4.70 -2.74
C VAL A 37 -3.09 -4.73 -3.90
N PRO A 38 -3.33 -4.00 -5.00
CA PRO A 38 -2.37 -3.94 -6.09
C PRO A 38 -1.03 -3.44 -5.53
N PRO A 39 0.10 -4.01 -5.96
CA PRO A 39 1.40 -3.63 -5.44
C PRO A 39 1.60 -2.12 -5.62
N PRO A 40 2.33 -1.45 -4.72
CA PRO A 40 2.42 0.01 -4.70
C PRO A 40 2.85 0.51 -6.09
N ALA A 41 1.95 1.24 -6.74
CA ALA A 41 2.22 1.91 -8.00
C ALA A 41 2.55 3.36 -7.69
N THR A 42 3.69 3.83 -8.20
CA THR A 42 4.08 5.22 -8.06
C THR A 42 3.38 6.03 -9.14
N LEU A 43 2.68 7.09 -8.74
CA LEU A 43 2.04 8.05 -9.62
C LEU A 43 2.84 9.35 -9.60
N GLU A 44 3.35 9.76 -10.76
CA GLU A 44 4.09 11.00 -10.94
C GLU A 44 3.64 11.71 -12.21
N GLN A 45 3.75 13.04 -12.25
CA GLN A 45 3.58 13.80 -13.49
C GLN A 45 4.93 14.00 -14.17
N ARG A 46 5.05 13.52 -15.41
CA ARG A 46 6.25 13.68 -16.23
C ARG A 46 5.85 14.04 -17.66
N SER A 47 6.78 14.62 -18.40
CA SER A 47 6.61 14.71 -19.85
C SER A 47 6.85 13.34 -20.49
N VAL A 48 6.04 12.97 -21.45
CA VAL A 48 6.18 11.78 -22.31
C VAL A 48 6.00 12.26 -23.74
N ASP A 49 7.01 12.06 -24.58
CA ASP A 49 7.02 12.57 -25.97
C ASP A 49 6.69 14.08 -26.07
N SER A 50 7.23 14.88 -25.14
CA SER A 50 6.96 16.33 -25.00
C SER A 50 5.52 16.72 -24.61
N VAL A 51 4.65 15.76 -24.29
CA VAL A 51 3.30 15.99 -23.75
C VAL A 51 3.32 15.75 -22.24
N CYS A 52 2.62 16.58 -21.46
CA CYS A 52 2.50 16.28 -20.03
C CYS A 52 1.54 15.11 -19.78
N SER A 53 2.02 14.10 -19.06
CA SER A 53 1.26 12.90 -18.74
C SER A 53 1.35 12.53 -17.26
N GLN A 54 0.31 11.89 -16.74
CA GLN A 54 0.40 11.10 -15.52
C GLN A 54 1.06 9.77 -15.88
N VAL A 55 2.13 9.46 -15.15
CA VAL A 55 2.92 8.23 -15.30
C VAL A 55 2.69 7.35 -14.09
N ILE A 56 2.32 6.11 -14.35
CA ILE A 56 2.10 5.06 -13.36
C ILE A 56 3.21 4.04 -13.52
N THR A 57 4.07 3.92 -12.53
CA THR A 57 5.10 2.89 -12.48
C THR A 57 4.63 1.75 -11.60
N GLY A 58 4.35 0.60 -12.22
CA GLY A 58 3.97 -0.61 -11.50
C GLY A 58 5.18 -1.34 -10.90
N PHE A 59 4.92 -2.22 -9.94
CA PHE A 59 5.96 -3.02 -9.28
C PHE A 59 6.71 -3.98 -10.23
N GLY A 60 6.08 -4.38 -11.34
CA GLY A 60 6.72 -5.18 -12.40
C GLY A 60 7.72 -4.41 -13.26
N GLY A 61 7.98 -3.13 -12.97
CA GLY A 61 8.84 -2.25 -13.79
C GLY A 61 8.13 -1.67 -15.01
N GLU A 62 6.91 -2.14 -15.28
CA GLU A 62 5.98 -1.66 -16.28
C GLU A 62 5.62 -0.18 -16.05
N VAL A 63 5.75 0.62 -17.09
CA VAL A 63 5.43 2.05 -17.06
C VAL A 63 4.26 2.31 -17.98
N TRP A 64 3.26 3.00 -17.44
CA TRP A 64 2.07 3.42 -18.15
C TRP A 64 1.96 4.92 -18.09
N ALA A 65 1.51 5.55 -19.16
CA ALA A 65 1.28 6.99 -19.21
C ALA A 65 -0.08 7.31 -19.80
N THR A 66 -0.71 8.38 -19.32
CA THR A 66 -1.89 9.00 -19.93
C THR A 66 -1.71 10.51 -19.95
N PRO A 67 -2.05 11.21 -21.05
CA PRO A 67 -2.12 12.66 -21.05
C PRO A 67 -3.03 13.17 -19.92
N LEU A 68 -2.71 14.35 -19.37
CA LEU A 68 -3.55 14.95 -18.34
C LEU A 68 -4.96 15.22 -18.87
N GLY A 69 -5.97 14.70 -18.18
CA GLY A 69 -7.38 14.81 -18.59
C GLY A 69 -7.90 13.62 -19.41
N GLU A 70 -7.02 12.70 -19.80
CA GLU A 70 -7.40 11.46 -20.49
C GLU A 70 -7.36 10.26 -19.54
N SER A 71 -8.21 9.27 -19.81
CA SER A 71 -8.32 8.03 -19.02
C SER A 71 -7.62 6.83 -19.66
N GLN A 72 -7.16 6.96 -20.91
CA GLN A 72 -6.56 5.84 -21.64
C GLN A 72 -5.06 5.74 -21.35
N LEU A 73 -4.71 4.76 -20.52
CA LEU A 73 -3.32 4.42 -20.24
C LEU A 73 -2.71 3.71 -21.44
N ARG A 74 -1.58 4.23 -21.93
CA ARG A 74 -0.70 3.56 -22.89
C ARG A 74 0.56 3.08 -22.20
N ARG A 75 1.08 1.94 -22.61
CA ARG A 75 2.39 1.46 -22.16
C ARG A 75 3.47 2.35 -22.77
N VAL A 76 4.46 2.75 -21.97
CA VAL A 76 5.58 3.58 -22.41
C VAL A 76 6.88 2.99 -21.92
N ASP A 77 7.93 3.18 -22.71
CA ASP A 77 9.27 2.79 -22.30
C ASP A 77 9.90 3.89 -21.44
N ARG A 78 10.90 3.53 -20.61
CA ARG A 78 11.50 4.46 -19.65
C ARG A 78 12.31 5.58 -20.31
N ASP A 79 12.81 5.35 -21.51
CA ASP A 79 13.55 6.31 -22.33
C ASP A 79 12.65 7.42 -22.92
N GLN A 80 11.33 7.15 -23.01
CA GLN A 80 10.33 8.15 -23.43
C GLN A 80 9.95 9.11 -22.30
N LEU A 81 10.34 8.81 -21.06
CA LEU A 81 10.06 9.66 -19.91
C LEU A 81 11.03 10.85 -19.88
N GLY A 82 10.46 12.04 -19.95
CA GLY A 82 11.17 13.29 -19.70
C GLY A 82 11.22 13.66 -18.22
N VAL A 83 11.52 14.94 -17.98
CA VAL A 83 11.72 15.51 -16.64
C VAL A 83 10.46 15.45 -15.77
N THR A 84 10.66 15.25 -14.47
CA THR A 84 9.63 15.32 -13.44
C THR A 84 9.10 16.73 -13.26
N GLY A 85 7.78 16.87 -13.12
CA GLY A 85 7.13 18.15 -12.86
C GLY A 85 6.80 18.87 -14.17
N CYS A 86 5.67 18.53 -14.76
CA CYS A 86 5.07 19.42 -15.74
C CYS A 86 4.50 20.64 -15.03
N ARG A 87 4.77 21.84 -15.55
CA ARG A 87 4.07 23.04 -15.11
C ARG A 87 2.64 22.97 -15.64
N THR A 88 1.74 22.33 -14.91
CA THR A 88 0.30 22.44 -15.16
C THR A 88 -0.11 23.84 -14.72
N ASP A 89 -0.35 24.73 -15.68
CA ASP A 89 -1.13 25.94 -15.38
C ASP A 89 -2.60 25.51 -15.25
N PRO A 90 -3.21 25.60 -14.05
CA PRO A 90 -4.57 25.12 -13.82
C PRO A 90 -5.64 26.12 -14.35
N SER A 91 -5.30 27.02 -15.27
CA SER A 91 -6.21 28.06 -15.76
C SER A 91 -6.51 27.95 -17.25
N ARG A 92 -7.41 27.02 -17.62
CA ARG A 92 -8.28 27.16 -18.78
C ARG A 92 -9.56 26.35 -18.65
#